data_AF-A0A7X4KTA3-F1
#
_entry.id   AF-A0A7X4KTA3-F1
#
_cell.length_a   1.000
_cell.length_b   1.000
_cell.length_c   1.000
_cell.angle_alpha   90.00
_cell.angle_beta   90.00
_cell.angle_gamma   90.00
#
_symmetry.space_group_name_H-M   'P 1'
#
loop_
_entity.id
_entity.type
_entity.pdbx_description
1 polymer ?
#
loop_
_entity_poly.entity_id
_entity_poly.type
_entity_poly.pdbx_seq_one_letter_code
_entity_poly.pdbx_strand_id
1 'polypeptide(L)'
;MKKMVRARTFMYTQDLTHLPFKQEKLKEKLEKSGAKEWAYILHNKDTDENGKKVRPHFHVVLRFKDAKTLSRVAKLFEDQPQYVEAWHNTINNAFSYLLHETTGAKEKHHYDASEVVASFDFKAKIKEIRKKAQKPSKKMIENAIADYAAGQLTKEELQAKIGVLEMARRKVLIDHVQDILAFKKHQKFLEVFKGQKCVVFWLYGEAGVGKTRLTREVLEKCHPDDFCILGSQRDHFQEYKGESFIVINDLRPQDYDYGQLLTLLDPYEIDKMAPSRYHDKYLNAKMIFITTPYSPFDFYSNCTIADTLVDTFEQLKRRVVSVKVTEDNVDKVKGELIFEIELQDKIVSAQIQKNKEKNKHQLEENA
;
A
#
# COMPACT_ATOMS: atom_id res chain seq x y z
N MET A 1 26.09 -47.59 11.50
CA MET A 1 27.20 -46.67 11.12
C MET A 1 26.66 -45.25 11.03
N LYS A 2 27.14 -44.29 11.84
CA LYS A 2 26.74 -42.88 11.71
C LYS A 2 27.22 -42.34 10.35
N LYS A 3 26.32 -41.78 9.54
CA LYS A 3 26.66 -41.13 8.26
C LYS A 3 27.69 -40.03 8.51
N MET A 4 28.81 -40.10 7.82
CA MET A 4 29.86 -39.08 7.92
C MET A 4 29.38 -37.79 7.23
N VAL A 5 29.28 -36.70 8.00
CA VAL A 5 28.81 -35.40 7.51
C VAL A 5 29.79 -34.86 6.46
N ARG A 6 29.28 -34.56 5.27
CA ARG A 6 30.03 -33.93 4.18
C ARG A 6 29.34 -32.65 3.76
N ALA A 7 30.10 -31.57 3.65
CA ALA A 7 29.60 -30.26 3.25
C ALA A 7 30.63 -29.54 2.37
N ARG A 8 30.20 -28.48 1.70
CA ARG A 8 31.09 -27.61 0.90
C ARG A 8 31.49 -26.35 1.65
N THR A 9 30.68 -25.90 2.62
CA THR A 9 30.93 -24.71 3.42
C THR A 9 31.07 -25.08 4.88
N PHE A 10 32.03 -24.45 5.57
CA PHE A 10 32.35 -24.73 6.96
C PHE A 10 32.60 -23.43 7.71
N MET A 11 32.32 -23.45 9.01
CA MET A 11 32.74 -22.44 9.98
C MET A 11 33.75 -23.09 10.92
N TYR A 12 34.94 -22.51 11.07
CA TYR A 12 35.86 -22.85 12.15
C TYR A 12 35.83 -21.75 13.21
N THR A 13 35.83 -22.13 14.48
CA THR A 13 35.77 -21.18 15.60
C THR A 13 36.69 -21.63 16.73
N GLN A 14 37.62 -20.76 17.12
CA GLN A 14 38.57 -21.04 18.19
C GLN A 14 39.02 -19.75 18.88
N ASP A 15 39.19 -19.81 20.20
CA ASP A 15 39.72 -18.68 20.96
C ASP A 15 41.25 -18.55 20.88
N LEU A 16 41.76 -17.34 21.12
CA LEU A 16 43.18 -17.05 21.00
C LEU A 16 44.07 -17.89 21.93
N THR A 17 43.53 -18.36 23.07
CA THR A 17 44.29 -19.12 24.06
C THR A 17 44.41 -20.60 23.71
N HIS A 18 43.49 -21.11 22.90
CA HIS A 18 43.42 -22.51 22.50
C HIS A 18 43.78 -22.74 21.02
N LEU A 19 44.21 -21.71 20.30
CA LEU A 19 44.76 -21.85 18.94
C LEU A 19 46.01 -22.75 18.93
N PRO A 20 46.03 -23.84 18.16
CA PRO A 20 47.20 -24.74 18.09
C PRO A 20 48.34 -24.16 17.24
N PHE A 21 48.19 -22.95 16.70
CA PHE A 21 49.19 -22.23 15.91
C PHE A 21 49.18 -20.74 16.22
N LYS A 22 50.28 -20.05 15.90
CA LYS A 22 50.37 -18.59 16.03
C LYS A 22 49.37 -17.89 15.12
N GLN A 23 48.60 -16.93 15.65
CA GLN A 23 47.52 -16.22 14.93
C GLN A 23 47.96 -15.64 13.57
N GLU A 24 49.22 -15.21 13.45
CA GLU A 24 49.78 -14.61 12.23
C GLU A 24 49.83 -15.63 11.08
N LYS A 25 49.88 -16.93 11.39
CA LYS A 25 49.87 -18.03 10.40
C LYS A 25 48.47 -18.35 9.87
N LEU A 26 47.40 -17.78 10.45
CA LEU A 26 46.03 -18.09 10.04
C LEU A 26 45.81 -17.80 8.56
N LYS A 27 46.22 -16.61 8.09
CA LYS A 27 46.08 -16.20 6.69
C LYS A 27 46.82 -17.15 5.75
N GLU A 28 48.07 -17.47 6.06
CA GLU A 28 48.89 -18.39 5.26
C GLU A 28 48.25 -19.80 5.17
N LYS A 29 47.71 -20.31 6.29
CA LYS A 29 46.98 -21.58 6.31
C LYS A 29 45.74 -21.55 5.42
N LEU A 30 45.00 -20.44 5.41
CA LEU A 30 43.82 -20.28 4.58
C LEU A 30 44.17 -20.17 3.09
N GLU A 31 45.25 -19.48 2.74
CA GLU A 31 45.76 -19.42 1.37
C GLU A 31 46.16 -20.83 0.86
N LYS A 32 46.73 -21.67 1.72
CA LYS A 32 47.11 -23.06 1.40
C LYS A 32 45.98 -24.09 1.57
N SER A 33 44.79 -23.67 2.02
CA SER A 33 43.70 -24.58 2.37
C SER A 33 43.09 -25.32 1.17
N GLY A 34 43.24 -24.78 -0.04
CA GLY A 34 42.51 -25.23 -1.23
C GLY A 34 41.02 -24.87 -1.22
N ALA A 35 40.58 -23.98 -0.32
CA ALA A 35 39.26 -23.38 -0.37
C ALA A 35 39.16 -22.45 -1.58
N LYS A 36 37.98 -22.46 -2.23
CA LYS A 36 37.66 -21.53 -3.32
C LYS A 36 37.47 -20.10 -2.79
N GLU A 37 36.80 -20.00 -1.65
CA GLU A 37 36.54 -18.73 -0.96
C GLU A 37 36.76 -18.97 0.53
N TRP A 38 37.43 -18.04 1.19
CA TRP A 38 37.56 -17.98 2.64
C TRP A 38 37.52 -16.53 3.13
N ALA A 39 37.01 -16.36 4.36
CA ALA A 39 36.97 -15.08 5.08
C ALA A 39 37.10 -15.36 6.58
N TYR A 40 37.77 -14.49 7.33
CA TYR A 40 37.87 -14.59 8.77
C TYR A 40 37.89 -13.23 9.46
N ILE A 41 37.52 -13.23 10.73
CA ILE A 41 37.51 -12.05 11.60
C ILE A 41 37.83 -12.47 13.04
N LEU A 42 38.48 -11.57 13.77
CA LEU A 42 38.67 -11.70 15.22
C LEU A 42 37.51 -11.03 15.94
N HIS A 43 36.69 -11.82 16.63
CA HIS A 43 35.66 -11.29 17.52
C HIS A 43 36.29 -11.01 18.88
N ASN A 44 36.48 -9.72 19.21
CA ASN A 44 37.09 -9.26 20.46
C ASN A 44 36.22 -8.25 21.24
N LYS A 45 35.01 -7.98 20.77
CA LYS A 45 34.04 -7.02 21.35
C LYS A 45 32.75 -7.70 21.82
N ASP A 46 32.71 -9.04 21.81
CA ASP A 46 31.52 -9.81 22.14
C ASP A 46 31.26 -9.86 23.65
N THR A 47 29.98 -9.83 24.01
CA THR A 47 29.49 -10.02 25.38
C THR A 47 28.53 -11.19 25.44
N ASP A 48 28.58 -11.95 26.54
CA ASP A 48 27.63 -13.02 26.79
C ASP A 48 26.27 -12.46 27.28
N GLU A 49 25.31 -13.35 27.51
CA GLU A 49 23.94 -13.00 27.96
C GLU A 49 23.91 -12.25 29.30
N ASN A 50 24.98 -12.32 30.09
CA ASN A 50 25.13 -11.63 31.37
C ASN A 50 25.97 -10.34 31.25
N GLY A 51 26.28 -9.90 30.03
CA GLY A 51 27.09 -8.71 29.75
C GLY A 51 28.59 -8.89 30.02
N LYS A 52 29.06 -10.11 30.28
CA LYS A 52 30.48 -10.38 30.51
C LYS A 52 31.19 -10.54 29.17
N LYS A 53 32.39 -9.99 29.04
CA LYS A 53 33.21 -10.10 27.83
C LYS A 53 33.51 -11.56 27.49
N VAL A 54 33.19 -11.95 26.27
CA VAL A 54 33.57 -13.24 25.69
C VAL A 54 35.05 -13.19 25.34
N ARG A 55 35.74 -14.32 25.49
CA ARG A 55 37.17 -14.42 25.13
C ARG A 55 37.36 -14.15 23.63
N PRO A 56 38.40 -13.39 23.23
CA PRO A 56 38.66 -13.15 21.81
C PRO A 56 38.82 -14.46 21.03
N HIS A 57 38.09 -14.60 19.94
CA HIS A 57 38.07 -15.81 19.12
C HIS A 57 37.95 -15.50 17.63
N PHE A 58 38.52 -16.36 16.81
CA PHE A 58 38.36 -16.26 15.36
C PHE A 58 37.11 -16.99 14.92
N HIS A 59 36.35 -16.35 14.03
CA HIS A 59 35.42 -17.04 13.14
C HIS A 59 36.02 -17.10 11.74
N VAL A 60 35.98 -18.27 11.13
CA VAL A 60 36.55 -18.52 9.80
C VAL A 60 35.54 -19.26 8.93
N VAL A 61 35.10 -18.63 7.86
CA VAL A 61 34.27 -19.26 6.82
C VAL A 61 35.16 -19.81 5.73
N LEU A 62 34.99 -21.08 5.36
CA LEU A 62 35.63 -21.70 4.21
C LEU A 62 34.59 -22.31 3.28
N ARG A 63 34.76 -22.12 1.96
CA ARG A 63 33.99 -22.81 0.92
C ARG A 63 34.89 -23.50 -0.07
N PHE A 64 34.68 -24.80 -0.21
CA PHE A 64 35.39 -25.67 -1.14
C PHE A 64 34.56 -25.93 -2.40
N LYS A 65 35.25 -26.24 -3.51
CA LYS A 65 34.62 -26.73 -4.74
C LYS A 65 33.91 -28.07 -4.51
N ASP A 66 34.61 -28.99 -3.86
CA ASP A 66 34.15 -30.35 -3.57
C ASP A 66 33.85 -30.54 -2.08
N ALA A 67 32.88 -31.42 -1.78
CA ALA A 67 32.47 -31.65 -0.40
C ALA A 67 33.60 -32.31 0.41
N LYS A 68 33.92 -31.72 1.56
CA LYS A 68 34.92 -32.21 2.54
C LYS A 68 34.22 -32.77 3.78
N THR A 69 34.98 -33.45 4.64
CA THR A 69 34.53 -33.89 5.96
C THR A 69 35.05 -32.93 7.02
N LEU A 70 34.38 -32.86 8.18
CA LEU A 70 34.82 -32.03 9.32
C LEU A 70 36.28 -32.32 9.70
N SER A 71 36.65 -33.60 9.81
CA SER A 71 38.01 -34.01 10.14
C SER A 71 39.05 -33.55 9.12
N ARG A 72 38.70 -33.45 7.84
CA ARG A 72 39.63 -32.98 6.81
C ARG A 72 39.83 -31.47 6.87
N VAL A 73 38.79 -30.72 7.25
CA VAL A 73 38.88 -29.28 7.45
C VAL A 73 39.64 -28.96 8.75
N ALA A 74 39.36 -29.68 9.83
CA ALA A 74 40.05 -29.50 11.13
C ALA A 74 41.56 -29.73 11.04
N LYS A 75 42.00 -30.71 10.22
CA LYS A 75 43.43 -30.94 9.93
C LYS A 75 44.15 -29.74 9.32
N LEU A 76 43.46 -28.83 8.61
CA LEU A 76 44.07 -27.60 8.08
C LEU A 76 44.56 -26.67 9.21
N PHE A 77 43.81 -26.71 10.33
CA PHE A 77 44.05 -25.91 11.51
C PHE A 77 44.88 -26.64 12.57
N GLU A 78 45.27 -27.90 12.34
CA GLU A 78 45.91 -28.75 13.37
C GLU A 78 45.03 -28.88 14.64
N ASP A 79 43.71 -28.83 14.45
CA ASP A 79 42.73 -28.80 15.54
C ASP A 79 41.71 -29.97 15.44
N GLN A 80 40.87 -30.09 16.45
CA GLN A 80 39.85 -31.12 16.57
C GLN A 80 38.60 -30.82 15.75
N PRO A 81 37.90 -31.85 15.22
CA PRO A 81 36.70 -31.67 14.41
C PRO A 81 35.56 -30.91 15.10
N GLN A 82 35.52 -30.89 16.44
CA GLN A 82 34.48 -30.21 17.22
C GLN A 82 34.49 -28.67 17.07
N TYR A 83 35.61 -28.09 16.66
CA TYR A 83 35.75 -26.65 16.41
C TYR A 83 35.40 -26.27 14.97
N VAL A 84 35.03 -27.26 14.15
CA VAL A 84 34.57 -27.05 12.78
C VAL A 84 33.11 -27.47 12.70
N GLU A 85 32.28 -26.57 12.17
CA GLU A 85 30.88 -26.81 11.89
C GLU A 85 30.64 -26.86 10.38
N ALA A 86 29.78 -27.78 9.93
CA ALA A 86 29.29 -27.77 8.55
C ALA A 86 28.20 -26.70 8.41
N TRP A 87 28.41 -25.73 7.53
CA TRP A 87 27.44 -24.65 7.33
C TRP A 87 26.37 -25.07 6.32
N HIS A 88 25.13 -25.22 6.79
CA HIS A 88 24.01 -25.69 5.97
C HIS A 88 23.19 -24.56 5.32
N ASN A 89 23.31 -23.34 5.83
CA ASN A 89 22.69 -22.16 5.23
C ASN A 89 23.46 -21.68 3.99
N THR A 90 22.93 -20.64 3.33
CA THR A 90 23.64 -19.99 2.23
C THR A 90 24.97 -19.41 2.70
N ILE A 91 25.97 -19.37 1.80
CA ILE A 91 27.26 -18.74 2.13
C ILE A 91 27.12 -17.25 2.47
N ASN A 92 26.16 -16.55 1.86
CA ASN A 92 25.88 -15.15 2.20
C ASN A 92 25.48 -15.00 3.68
N ASN A 93 24.72 -15.96 4.21
CA ASN A 93 24.38 -15.99 5.63
C ASN A 93 25.61 -16.24 6.51
N ALA A 94 26.57 -17.06 6.08
CA ALA A 94 27.85 -17.23 6.78
C ALA A 94 28.68 -15.94 6.81
N PHE A 95 28.71 -15.18 5.70
CA PHE A 95 29.41 -13.89 5.65
C PHE A 95 28.73 -12.83 6.52
N SER A 96 27.39 -12.75 6.51
CA SER A 96 26.66 -11.88 7.44
C SER A 96 26.88 -12.28 8.90
N TYR A 97 27.05 -13.58 9.19
CA TYR A 97 27.34 -14.06 10.54
C TYR A 97 28.65 -13.50 11.11
N LEU A 98 29.69 -13.36 10.28
CA LEU A 98 30.97 -12.75 10.67
C LEU A 98 30.83 -11.30 11.16
N LEU A 99 29.77 -10.59 10.77
CA LEU A 99 29.51 -9.21 11.19
C LEU A 99 28.40 -9.10 12.24
N HIS A 100 27.86 -10.23 12.70
CA HIS A 100 26.64 -10.30 13.51
C HIS A 100 25.36 -9.76 12.83
N GLU A 101 25.32 -9.75 11.50
CA GLU A 101 24.17 -9.28 10.71
C GLU A 101 23.13 -10.37 10.42
N THR A 102 23.07 -11.41 11.25
CA THR A 102 22.06 -12.48 11.12
C THR A 102 20.93 -12.27 12.12
N THR A 103 19.76 -12.85 11.85
CA THR A 103 18.55 -12.65 12.67
C THR A 103 18.75 -13.01 14.15
N GLY A 104 19.59 -13.98 14.47
CA GLY A 104 19.90 -14.40 15.85
C GLY A 104 21.02 -13.62 16.54
N ALA A 105 21.62 -12.62 15.87
CA ALA A 105 22.77 -11.87 16.38
C ALA A 105 22.52 -10.35 16.46
N LYS A 106 21.26 -9.91 16.30
CA LYS A 106 20.87 -8.49 16.27
C LYS A 106 21.30 -7.68 17.50
N GLU A 107 21.27 -8.31 18.67
CA GLU A 107 21.64 -7.64 19.93
C GLU A 107 23.15 -7.71 20.23
N LYS A 108 23.92 -8.41 19.39
CA LYS A 108 25.37 -8.50 19.55
C LYS A 108 26.06 -7.28 18.92
N HIS A 109 27.30 -7.04 19.33
CA HIS A 109 28.16 -6.03 18.72
C HIS A 109 28.31 -6.30 17.21
N HIS A 110 27.96 -5.32 16.37
CA HIS A 110 28.12 -5.41 14.92
C HIS A 110 29.53 -4.98 14.51
N TYR A 111 30.24 -5.85 13.81
CA TYR A 111 31.60 -5.57 13.33
C TYR A 111 31.58 -4.83 11.99
N ASP A 112 32.61 -4.02 11.74
CA ASP A 112 32.79 -3.37 10.45
C ASP A 112 33.33 -4.36 9.41
N ALA A 113 32.86 -4.24 8.17
CA ALA A 113 33.30 -5.10 7.06
C ALA A 113 34.81 -4.98 6.75
N SER A 114 35.47 -3.90 7.18
CA SER A 114 36.92 -3.73 7.11
C SER A 114 37.71 -4.58 8.11
N GLU A 115 37.06 -5.06 9.18
CA GLU A 115 37.68 -5.95 10.18
C GLU A 115 37.80 -7.40 9.67
N VAL A 116 37.14 -7.72 8.54
CA VAL A 116 37.19 -9.04 7.90
C VAL A 116 38.33 -9.12 6.90
N VAL A 117 39.14 -10.17 7.01
CA VAL A 117 40.17 -10.52 6.04
C VAL A 117 39.65 -11.67 5.17
N ALA A 118 39.70 -11.52 3.84
CA ALA A 118 39.13 -12.50 2.92
C ALA A 118 39.98 -12.67 1.64
N SER A 119 39.75 -13.79 0.96
CA SER A 119 40.31 -14.11 -0.36
C SER A 119 39.63 -13.37 -1.54
N PHE A 120 38.63 -12.54 -1.26
CA PHE A 120 37.84 -11.80 -2.25
C PHE A 120 37.43 -10.44 -1.65
N ASP A 121 36.83 -9.56 -2.46
CA ASP A 121 36.31 -8.27 -1.97
C ASP A 121 35.08 -8.47 -1.07
N PHE A 122 35.32 -8.61 0.23
CA PHE A 122 34.30 -8.83 1.23
C PHE A 122 33.37 -7.62 1.37
N LYS A 123 33.91 -6.40 1.28
CA LYS A 123 33.13 -5.15 1.40
C LYS A 123 32.12 -5.02 0.26
N ALA A 124 32.54 -5.27 -0.97
CA ALA A 124 31.62 -5.31 -2.10
C ALA A 124 30.57 -6.42 -1.94
N LYS A 125 30.99 -7.60 -1.44
CA LYS A 125 30.09 -8.74 -1.26
C LYS A 125 29.01 -8.48 -0.23
N ILE A 126 29.36 -7.95 0.95
CA ILE A 126 28.37 -7.67 2.00
C ILE A 126 27.42 -6.54 1.60
N LYS A 127 27.91 -5.54 0.84
CA LYS A 127 27.06 -4.49 0.27
C LYS A 127 25.99 -5.07 -0.66
N GLU A 128 26.35 -6.05 -1.49
CA GLU A 128 25.40 -6.78 -2.35
C GLU A 128 24.36 -7.56 -1.52
N ILE A 129 24.80 -8.25 -0.46
CA ILE A 129 23.94 -9.03 0.44
C ILE A 129 22.93 -8.11 1.14
N ARG A 130 23.39 -7.01 1.75
CA ARG A 130 22.55 -6.00 2.41
C ARG A 130 21.52 -5.43 1.45
N LYS A 131 21.91 -5.10 0.20
CA LYS A 131 20.98 -4.61 -0.85
C LYS A 131 19.91 -5.64 -1.23
N LYS A 132 20.25 -6.93 -1.27
CA LYS A 132 19.28 -8.01 -1.54
C LYS A 132 18.33 -8.23 -0.37
N ALA A 133 18.80 -8.11 0.87
CA ALA A 133 17.99 -8.26 2.07
C ALA A 133 16.93 -7.14 2.24
N GLN A 134 17.20 -5.94 1.71
CA GLN A 134 16.25 -4.82 1.70
C GLN A 134 15.10 -5.00 0.70
N LYS A 135 15.23 -5.90 -0.29
CA LYS A 135 14.16 -6.13 -1.26
C LYS A 135 13.06 -6.99 -0.64
N PRO A 136 11.78 -6.66 -0.86
CA PRO A 136 10.68 -7.49 -0.39
C PRO A 136 10.79 -8.88 -1.04
N SER A 137 10.62 -9.92 -0.22
CA SER A 137 10.66 -11.29 -0.70
C SER A 137 9.45 -11.58 -1.60
N LYS A 138 9.56 -12.55 -2.51
CA LYS A 138 8.44 -12.95 -3.39
C LYS A 138 7.17 -13.26 -2.59
N LYS A 139 7.32 -14.01 -1.49
CA LYS A 139 6.22 -14.38 -0.59
C LYS A 139 5.58 -13.16 0.08
N MET A 140 6.39 -12.19 0.51
CA MET A 140 5.88 -10.95 1.08
C MET A 140 5.06 -10.15 0.06
N ILE A 141 5.52 -10.09 -1.19
CA ILE A 141 4.81 -9.40 -2.28
C ILE A 141 3.47 -10.11 -2.57
N GLU A 142 3.48 -11.43 -2.68
CA GLU A 142 2.27 -12.23 -2.90
C GLU A 142 1.24 -12.03 -1.78
N ASN A 143 1.68 -12.07 -0.52
CA ASN A 143 0.81 -11.79 0.63
C ASN A 143 0.25 -10.36 0.58
N ALA A 144 1.09 -9.35 0.32
CA ALA A 144 0.62 -7.96 0.25
C ALA A 144 -0.41 -7.74 -0.86
N ILE A 145 -0.26 -8.41 -2.01
CA ILE A 145 -1.25 -8.36 -3.10
C ILE A 145 -2.55 -9.07 -2.69
N ALA A 146 -2.47 -10.20 -1.98
CA ALA A 146 -3.65 -10.89 -1.47
C ALA A 146 -4.42 -10.02 -0.45
N ASP A 147 -3.71 -9.37 0.48
CA ASP A 147 -4.29 -8.42 1.43
C ASP A 147 -4.97 -7.24 0.71
N TYR A 148 -4.34 -6.69 -0.33
CA TYR A 148 -4.93 -5.67 -1.19
C TYR A 148 -6.21 -6.16 -1.88
N ALA A 149 -6.18 -7.35 -2.50
CA ALA A 149 -7.34 -7.95 -3.16
C ALA A 149 -8.49 -8.30 -2.20
N ALA A 150 -8.18 -8.50 -0.91
CA ALA A 150 -9.16 -8.68 0.15
C ALA A 150 -9.71 -7.34 0.70
N GLY A 151 -9.22 -6.19 0.22
CA GLY A 151 -9.59 -4.87 0.71
C GLY A 151 -9.00 -4.53 2.09
N GLN A 152 -7.97 -5.24 2.53
CA GLN A 152 -7.28 -5.03 3.82
C GLN A 152 -6.13 -4.02 3.71
N LEU A 153 -5.74 -3.66 2.49
CA LEU A 153 -4.76 -2.62 2.22
C LEU A 153 -5.31 -1.65 1.18
N THR A 154 -4.89 -0.39 1.30
CA THR A 154 -5.01 0.61 0.25
C THR A 154 -3.92 0.42 -0.81
N LYS A 155 -4.08 1.08 -1.97
CA LYS A 155 -3.07 1.03 -3.05
C LYS A 155 -1.77 1.70 -2.60
N GLU A 156 -1.88 2.74 -1.80
CA GLU A 156 -0.78 3.52 -1.22
C GLU A 156 0.01 2.67 -0.20
N GLU A 157 -0.66 1.93 0.68
CA GLU A 157 -0.03 0.99 1.61
C GLU A 157 0.63 -0.19 0.89
N LEU A 158 0.00 -0.71 -0.16
CA LEU A 158 0.61 -1.74 -1.01
C LEU A 158 1.92 -1.22 -1.62
N GLN A 159 1.90 -0.02 -2.20
CA GLN A 159 3.09 0.62 -2.78
C GLN A 159 4.19 0.80 -1.73
N ALA A 160 3.85 1.23 -0.51
CA ALA A 160 4.83 1.36 0.58
C ALA A 160 5.46 0.00 0.96
N LYS A 161 4.69 -1.10 0.94
CA LYS A 161 5.17 -2.44 1.28
C LYS A 161 6.06 -3.07 0.19
N ILE A 162 5.67 -2.98 -1.09
CA ILE A 162 6.36 -3.71 -2.17
C ILE A 162 7.26 -2.82 -3.03
N GLY A 163 7.10 -1.51 -2.96
CA GLY A 163 7.84 -0.51 -3.72
C GLY A 163 7.36 -0.31 -5.16
N VAL A 164 7.66 0.86 -5.72
CA VAL A 164 7.21 1.31 -7.05
C VAL A 164 7.62 0.35 -8.18
N LEU A 165 8.81 -0.25 -8.11
CA LEU A 165 9.27 -1.18 -9.14
C LEU A 165 8.40 -2.44 -9.21
N GLU A 166 8.00 -2.99 -8.05
CA GLU A 166 7.15 -4.17 -8.00
C GLU A 166 5.70 -3.85 -8.36
N MET A 167 5.22 -2.63 -8.06
CA MET A 167 3.95 -2.09 -8.57
C MET A 167 3.95 -2.05 -10.10
N ALA A 168 4.95 -1.42 -10.71
CA ALA A 168 5.04 -1.26 -12.16
C ALA A 168 5.09 -2.62 -12.90
N ARG A 169 5.85 -3.59 -12.37
CA ARG A 169 5.92 -4.96 -12.92
C ARG A 169 4.59 -5.70 -12.90
N ARG A 170 3.69 -5.35 -11.97
CA ARG A 170 2.39 -6.01 -11.76
C ARG A 170 1.22 -5.10 -12.05
N LYS A 171 1.43 -4.03 -12.83
CA LYS A 171 0.41 -3.03 -13.14
C LYS A 171 -0.91 -3.67 -13.56
N VAL A 172 -0.89 -4.56 -14.55
CA VAL A 172 -2.10 -5.23 -15.09
C VAL A 172 -2.87 -5.98 -13.99
N LEU A 173 -2.16 -6.72 -13.13
CA LEU A 173 -2.81 -7.44 -12.03
C LEU A 173 -3.42 -6.49 -11.00
N ILE A 174 -2.68 -5.45 -10.62
CA ILE A 174 -3.12 -4.47 -9.62
C ILE A 174 -4.32 -3.68 -10.13
N ASP A 175 -4.28 -3.25 -11.39
CA ASP A 175 -5.38 -2.50 -12.01
C ASP A 175 -6.64 -3.39 -12.13
N HIS A 176 -6.50 -4.66 -12.53
CA HIS A 176 -7.63 -5.59 -12.56
C HIS A 176 -8.21 -5.86 -11.16
N VAL A 177 -7.36 -6.00 -10.13
CA VAL A 177 -7.84 -6.10 -8.74
C VAL A 177 -8.58 -4.83 -8.33
N GLN A 178 -8.08 -3.66 -8.69
CA GLN A 178 -8.74 -2.38 -8.42
C GLN A 178 -10.14 -2.31 -9.06
N ASP A 179 -10.29 -2.77 -10.30
CA ASP A 179 -11.58 -2.80 -10.99
C ASP A 179 -12.58 -3.74 -10.30
N ILE A 180 -12.13 -4.93 -9.88
CA ILE A 180 -12.94 -5.88 -9.11
C ILE A 180 -13.38 -5.28 -7.77
N LEU A 181 -12.47 -4.59 -7.08
CA LEU A 181 -12.79 -3.92 -5.81
C LEU A 181 -13.78 -2.77 -6.01
N ALA A 182 -13.62 -1.98 -7.07
CA ALA A 182 -14.55 -0.91 -7.42
C ALA A 182 -15.96 -1.47 -7.72
N PHE A 183 -16.04 -2.55 -8.50
CA PHE A 183 -17.30 -3.25 -8.76
C PHE A 183 -17.95 -3.77 -7.46
N LYS A 184 -17.19 -4.44 -6.58
CA LYS A 184 -17.69 -4.92 -5.28
C LYS A 184 -18.18 -3.76 -4.40
N LYS A 185 -17.45 -2.65 -4.36
CA LYS A 185 -17.84 -1.44 -3.62
C LYS A 185 -19.16 -0.90 -4.17
N HIS A 186 -19.32 -0.88 -5.49
CA HIS A 186 -20.55 -0.44 -6.13
C HIS A 186 -21.74 -1.34 -5.84
N GLN A 187 -21.59 -2.66 -5.94
CA GLN A 187 -22.67 -3.60 -5.59
C GLN A 187 -23.14 -3.42 -4.14
N LYS A 188 -22.21 -3.25 -3.20
CA LYS A 188 -22.54 -2.94 -1.81
C LYS A 188 -23.26 -1.60 -1.66
N PHE A 189 -22.86 -0.58 -2.44
CA PHE A 189 -23.55 0.70 -2.48
C PHE A 189 -24.99 0.55 -2.96
N LEU A 190 -25.23 -0.17 -4.07
CA LEU A 190 -26.57 -0.42 -4.61
C LEU A 190 -27.47 -1.14 -3.61
N GLU A 191 -26.94 -2.12 -2.87
CA GLU A 191 -27.68 -2.81 -1.81
C GLU A 191 -28.08 -1.87 -0.67
N VAL A 192 -27.14 -1.04 -0.20
CA VAL A 192 -27.33 -0.14 0.95
C VAL A 192 -28.22 1.06 0.59
N PHE A 193 -28.08 1.59 -0.62
CA PHE A 193 -28.74 2.80 -1.07
C PHE A 193 -30.00 2.51 -1.91
N LYS A 194 -30.43 1.25 -1.97
CA LYS A 194 -31.62 0.82 -2.71
C LYS A 194 -32.87 1.61 -2.30
N GLY A 195 -33.57 2.17 -3.28
CA GLY A 195 -34.80 2.93 -3.09
C GLY A 195 -34.59 4.34 -2.50
N GLN A 196 -33.33 4.76 -2.32
CA GLN A 196 -32.99 6.14 -2.02
C GLN A 196 -32.72 6.91 -3.31
N LYS A 197 -32.77 8.23 -3.22
CA LYS A 197 -32.42 9.11 -4.33
C LYS A 197 -31.09 9.82 -4.06
N CYS A 198 -30.29 10.01 -5.10
CA CYS A 198 -29.14 10.91 -5.06
C CYS A 198 -29.64 12.36 -4.97
N VAL A 199 -29.12 13.14 -4.02
CA VAL A 199 -29.48 14.56 -3.89
C VAL A 199 -28.40 15.42 -4.55
N VAL A 200 -28.81 16.31 -5.45
CA VAL A 200 -27.88 17.22 -6.14
C VAL A 200 -28.09 18.64 -5.62
N PHE A 201 -27.08 19.21 -4.95
CA PHE A 201 -27.07 20.62 -4.55
C PHE A 201 -26.40 21.47 -5.63
N TRP A 202 -27.12 22.47 -6.14
CA TRP A 202 -26.61 23.43 -7.11
C TRP A 202 -26.32 24.76 -6.42
N LEU A 203 -25.06 24.92 -5.99
CA LEU A 203 -24.58 26.10 -5.30
C LEU A 203 -24.12 27.13 -6.34
N TYR A 204 -24.86 28.23 -6.46
CA TYR A 204 -24.55 29.28 -7.42
C TYR A 204 -24.44 30.66 -6.79
N GLY A 205 -23.77 31.59 -7.46
CA GLY A 205 -23.54 32.95 -6.96
C GLY A 205 -22.25 33.53 -7.51
N GLU A 206 -21.94 34.78 -7.16
CA GLU A 206 -20.76 35.47 -7.69
C GLU A 206 -19.45 34.71 -7.46
N ALA A 207 -18.47 34.92 -8.33
CA ALA A 207 -17.14 34.38 -8.14
C ALA A 207 -16.54 34.95 -6.84
N GLY A 208 -15.80 34.13 -6.08
CA GLY A 208 -15.14 34.59 -4.85
C GLY A 208 -15.94 34.46 -3.56
N VAL A 209 -17.27 34.27 -3.59
CA VAL A 209 -18.13 34.15 -2.38
C VAL A 209 -17.91 32.88 -1.54
N GLY A 210 -16.92 32.04 -1.90
CA GLY A 210 -16.52 30.89 -1.08
C GLY A 210 -17.29 29.59 -1.27
N LYS A 211 -18.12 29.43 -2.31
CA LYS A 211 -18.93 28.19 -2.56
C LYS A 211 -18.15 26.87 -2.40
N THR A 212 -16.97 26.79 -3.02
CA THR A 212 -16.11 25.60 -2.96
C THR A 212 -15.54 25.38 -1.57
N ARG A 213 -15.13 26.47 -0.90
CA ARG A 213 -14.60 26.43 0.47
C ARG A 213 -15.69 25.98 1.44
N LEU A 214 -16.88 26.55 1.34
CA LEU A 214 -18.07 26.18 2.10
C LEU A 214 -18.36 24.68 1.97
N THR A 215 -18.46 24.17 0.73
CA THR A 215 -18.75 22.76 0.47
C THR A 215 -17.68 21.84 1.07
N ARG A 216 -16.40 22.21 0.91
CA ARG A 216 -15.29 21.47 1.50
C ARG A 216 -15.37 21.43 3.02
N GLU A 217 -15.57 22.56 3.68
CA GLU A 217 -15.67 22.62 5.15
C GLU A 217 -16.83 21.77 5.69
N VAL A 218 -17.96 21.72 4.96
CA VAL A 218 -19.10 20.86 5.31
C VAL A 218 -18.72 19.37 5.19
N LEU A 219 -18.11 18.97 4.07
CA LEU A 219 -17.76 17.57 3.83
C LEU A 219 -16.60 17.09 4.69
N GLU A 220 -15.60 17.94 4.98
CA GLU A 220 -14.54 17.63 5.95
C GLU A 220 -15.10 17.42 7.36
N LYS A 221 -16.19 18.11 7.72
CA LYS A 221 -16.87 17.93 9.01
C LYS A 221 -17.70 16.64 9.06
N CYS A 222 -18.46 16.35 8.02
CA CYS A 222 -19.42 15.24 8.01
C CYS A 222 -18.79 13.91 7.55
N HIS A 223 -17.92 13.94 6.54
CA HIS A 223 -17.38 12.76 5.84
C HIS A 223 -15.93 12.98 5.36
N PRO A 224 -14.96 13.22 6.26
CA PRO A 224 -13.59 13.61 5.89
C PRO A 224 -12.87 12.62 4.96
N ASP A 225 -13.24 11.35 4.99
CA ASP A 225 -12.60 10.27 4.22
C ASP A 225 -13.47 9.73 3.06
N ASP A 226 -14.64 10.33 2.78
CA ASP A 226 -15.59 9.82 1.78
C ASP A 226 -16.12 10.91 0.83
N PHE A 227 -15.27 11.87 0.48
CA PHE A 227 -15.59 12.86 -0.54
C PHE A 227 -14.44 13.15 -1.50
N CYS A 228 -14.79 13.62 -2.71
CA CYS A 228 -13.83 14.07 -3.70
C CYS A 228 -14.25 15.43 -4.29
N ILE A 229 -13.27 16.26 -4.66
CA ILE A 229 -13.50 17.53 -5.36
C ILE A 229 -12.94 17.43 -6.77
N LEU A 230 -13.83 17.48 -7.76
CA LEU A 230 -13.54 17.31 -9.16
C LEU A 230 -13.50 18.69 -9.85
N GLY A 231 -12.31 19.18 -10.20
CA GLY A 231 -12.14 20.51 -10.82
C GLY A 231 -11.56 20.50 -12.24
N SER A 232 -11.31 19.33 -12.83
CA SER A 232 -10.72 19.21 -14.17
C SER A 232 -11.80 19.35 -15.25
N GLN A 233 -11.81 20.49 -15.95
CA GLN A 233 -12.78 20.82 -17.00
C GLN A 233 -12.85 19.80 -18.16
N ARG A 234 -11.84 18.94 -18.34
CA ARG A 234 -11.79 17.98 -19.46
C ARG A 234 -11.94 16.51 -19.06
N ASP A 235 -11.94 16.17 -17.78
CA ASP A 235 -12.18 14.81 -17.26
C ASP A 235 -12.41 14.89 -15.74
N HIS A 236 -13.64 15.26 -15.35
CA HIS A 236 -13.96 15.47 -13.95
C HIS A 236 -13.73 14.21 -13.11
N PHE A 237 -14.08 13.03 -13.63
CA PHE A 237 -14.04 11.79 -12.85
C PHE A 237 -12.70 11.06 -12.89
N GLN A 238 -11.65 11.62 -13.50
CA GLN A 238 -10.33 11.00 -13.57
C GLN A 238 -9.79 10.59 -12.20
N GLU A 239 -9.98 11.43 -11.18
CA GLU A 239 -9.48 11.20 -9.81
C GLU A 239 -10.49 10.51 -8.89
N TYR A 240 -11.73 10.28 -9.35
CA TYR A 240 -12.77 9.61 -8.56
C TYR A 240 -12.37 8.17 -8.20
N LYS A 241 -12.44 7.82 -6.91
CA LYS A 241 -12.11 6.50 -6.34
C LYS A 241 -13.35 5.82 -5.72
N GLY A 242 -14.55 6.23 -6.13
CA GLY A 242 -15.80 5.62 -5.69
C GLY A 242 -16.37 6.23 -4.41
N GLU A 243 -15.97 7.45 -4.05
CA GLU A 243 -16.48 8.24 -2.91
C GLU A 243 -18.00 8.47 -3.02
N SER A 244 -18.66 8.60 -1.86
CA SER A 244 -20.12 8.78 -1.81
C SER A 244 -20.58 10.23 -2.00
N PHE A 245 -19.74 11.20 -1.65
CA PHE A 245 -20.03 12.62 -1.71
C PHE A 245 -19.13 13.30 -2.75
N ILE A 246 -19.74 13.86 -3.79
CA ILE A 246 -19.00 14.28 -4.98
C ILE A 246 -19.18 15.78 -5.17
N VAL A 247 -18.08 16.53 -5.26
CA VAL A 247 -18.13 17.95 -5.61
C VAL A 247 -17.71 18.13 -7.06
N ILE A 248 -18.62 18.58 -7.92
CA ILE A 248 -18.29 19.04 -9.28
C ILE A 248 -18.01 20.54 -9.16
N ASN A 249 -16.73 20.85 -9.11
CA ASN A 249 -16.28 22.20 -8.81
C ASN A 249 -16.20 23.05 -10.07
N ASP A 250 -16.76 24.24 -9.98
CA ASP A 250 -16.67 25.27 -11.01
C ASP A 250 -17.29 24.88 -12.36
N LEU A 251 -18.42 24.15 -12.32
CA LEU A 251 -19.11 23.65 -13.51
C LEU A 251 -19.50 24.80 -14.46
N ARG A 252 -19.24 24.61 -15.75
CA ARG A 252 -19.56 25.54 -16.84
C ARG A 252 -20.46 24.90 -17.91
N PRO A 253 -21.26 25.69 -18.64
CA PRO A 253 -22.19 25.18 -19.67
C PRO A 253 -21.55 24.31 -20.76
N GLN A 254 -20.27 24.53 -21.06
CA GLN A 254 -19.51 23.78 -22.07
C GLN A 254 -18.83 22.50 -21.55
N ASP A 255 -18.86 22.25 -20.24
CA ASP A 255 -18.10 21.13 -19.65
C ASP A 255 -18.73 19.76 -19.95
N TYR A 256 -20.03 19.73 -20.20
CA TYR A 256 -20.78 18.53 -20.57
C TYR A 256 -21.74 18.83 -21.70
N ASP A 257 -22.00 17.83 -22.53
CA ASP A 257 -23.25 17.79 -23.28
C ASP A 257 -24.43 17.81 -22.28
N TYR A 258 -25.46 18.57 -22.59
CA TYR A 258 -26.55 18.78 -21.65
C TYR A 258 -27.32 17.49 -21.33
N GLY A 259 -27.52 16.60 -22.30
CA GLY A 259 -28.13 15.29 -22.06
C GLY A 259 -27.27 14.38 -21.18
N GLN A 260 -25.94 14.44 -21.34
CA GLN A 260 -25.01 13.75 -20.45
C GLN A 260 -25.08 14.28 -19.02
N LEU A 261 -25.17 15.60 -18.85
CA LEU A 261 -25.36 16.22 -17.54
C LEU A 261 -26.67 15.77 -16.89
N LEU A 262 -27.78 15.75 -17.64
CA LEU A 262 -29.07 15.28 -17.12
C LEU A 262 -29.02 13.80 -16.66
N THR A 263 -28.30 12.95 -17.39
CA THR A 263 -28.09 11.54 -17.03
C THR A 263 -27.26 11.41 -15.75
N LEU A 264 -26.15 12.16 -15.67
CA LEU A 264 -25.29 12.19 -14.50
C LEU A 264 -26.05 12.65 -13.24
N LEU A 265 -26.92 13.65 -13.39
CA LEU A 265 -27.69 14.24 -12.29
C LEU A 265 -29.02 13.55 -12.01
N ASP A 266 -29.34 12.44 -12.66
CA ASP A 266 -30.60 11.75 -12.41
C ASP A 266 -30.67 11.26 -10.95
N PRO A 267 -31.65 11.73 -10.15
CA PRO A 267 -31.71 11.39 -8.73
C PRO A 267 -32.14 9.95 -8.48
N TYR A 268 -32.83 9.29 -9.41
CA TYR A 268 -33.40 7.96 -9.19
C TYR A 268 -32.57 6.84 -9.82
N GLU A 269 -31.80 7.14 -10.86
CA GLU A 269 -30.84 6.20 -11.43
C GLU A 269 -29.59 6.12 -10.56
N ILE A 270 -29.55 5.12 -9.67
CA ILE A 270 -28.42 4.89 -8.75
C ILE A 270 -27.37 3.93 -9.32
N ASP A 271 -27.73 3.11 -10.31
CA ASP A 271 -26.82 2.21 -11.04
C ASP A 271 -26.35 2.88 -12.33
N LYS A 272 -25.47 3.87 -12.17
CA LYS A 272 -24.94 4.65 -13.28
C LYS A 272 -23.42 4.71 -13.24
N MET A 273 -22.85 4.91 -14.41
CA MET A 273 -21.42 5.11 -14.59
C MET A 273 -21.13 6.57 -14.92
N ALA A 274 -20.07 7.10 -14.33
CA ALA A 274 -19.57 8.42 -14.66
C ALA A 274 -18.58 8.35 -15.84
N PRO A 275 -18.69 9.26 -16.81
CA PRO A 275 -17.83 9.26 -17.98
C PRO A 275 -16.37 9.55 -17.58
N SER A 276 -15.44 8.75 -18.09
CA SER A 276 -13.99 9.01 -17.96
C SER A 276 -13.24 8.51 -19.20
N ARG A 277 -12.12 9.16 -19.55
CA ARG A 277 -11.46 9.00 -20.86
C ARG A 277 -10.99 7.58 -21.21
N TYR A 278 -10.73 6.75 -20.20
CA TYR A 278 -10.17 5.40 -20.41
C TYR A 278 -11.20 4.31 -20.16
N HIS A 279 -11.94 4.42 -19.06
CA HIS A 279 -13.03 3.52 -18.69
C HIS A 279 -14.01 4.27 -17.81
N ASP A 280 -15.30 4.10 -18.08
CA ASP A 280 -16.35 4.64 -17.23
C ASP A 280 -16.22 4.08 -15.81
N LYS A 281 -16.58 4.91 -14.83
CA LYS A 281 -16.42 4.56 -13.40
C LYS A 281 -17.77 4.35 -12.74
N TYR A 282 -17.93 3.26 -11.98
CA TYR A 282 -19.11 3.03 -11.16
C TYR A 282 -19.35 4.19 -10.19
N LEU A 283 -20.50 4.86 -10.28
CA LEU A 283 -20.80 6.04 -9.50
C LEU A 283 -21.58 5.65 -8.23
N ASN A 284 -20.99 5.91 -7.06
CA ASN A 284 -21.58 5.61 -5.75
C ASN A 284 -22.20 6.86 -5.10
N ALA A 285 -22.80 7.75 -5.90
CA ALA A 285 -23.21 9.06 -5.44
C ALA A 285 -24.44 9.00 -4.52
N LYS A 286 -24.26 9.35 -3.24
CA LYS A 286 -25.37 9.70 -2.33
C LYS A 286 -25.78 11.15 -2.51
N MET A 287 -24.78 12.02 -2.64
CA MET A 287 -24.98 13.45 -2.88
C MET A 287 -23.93 14.00 -3.84
N ILE A 288 -24.37 14.92 -4.70
CA ILE A 288 -23.53 15.68 -5.61
C ILE A 288 -23.66 17.16 -5.28
N PHE A 289 -22.54 17.85 -5.11
CA PHE A 289 -22.48 19.29 -4.90
C PHE A 289 -21.87 19.93 -6.13
N ILE A 290 -22.63 20.77 -6.80
CA ILE A 290 -22.19 21.55 -7.94
C ILE A 290 -21.89 22.95 -7.44
N THR A 291 -20.69 23.46 -7.73
CA THR A 291 -20.38 24.88 -7.56
C THR A 291 -20.27 25.53 -8.92
N THR A 292 -20.92 26.67 -9.11
CA THR A 292 -20.92 27.37 -10.41
C THR A 292 -21.27 28.86 -10.24
N PRO A 293 -20.88 29.77 -11.14
CA PRO A 293 -21.38 31.14 -11.11
C PRO A 293 -22.81 31.28 -11.66
N TYR A 294 -23.30 30.28 -12.39
CA TYR A 294 -24.59 30.35 -13.08
C TYR A 294 -25.73 29.79 -12.24
N SER A 295 -26.86 30.50 -12.18
CA SER A 295 -28.10 29.85 -11.74
C SER A 295 -28.45 28.69 -12.68
N PRO A 296 -29.25 27.70 -12.27
CA PRO A 296 -29.61 26.60 -13.18
C PRO A 296 -30.26 27.08 -14.49
N PHE A 297 -31.04 28.17 -14.43
CA PHE A 297 -31.67 28.75 -15.62
C PHE A 297 -30.64 29.45 -16.51
N ASP A 298 -29.73 30.24 -15.92
CA ASP A 298 -28.66 30.88 -16.68
C ASP A 298 -27.74 29.82 -17.30
N PHE A 299 -27.43 28.76 -16.56
CA PHE A 299 -26.61 27.66 -17.04
C PHE A 299 -27.24 27.00 -18.27
N TYR A 300 -28.52 26.60 -18.16
CA TYR A 300 -29.30 26.07 -19.27
C TYR A 300 -29.32 27.01 -20.49
N SER A 301 -29.54 28.31 -20.25
CA SER A 301 -29.62 29.30 -21.33
C SER A 301 -28.29 29.50 -22.06
N ASN A 302 -27.17 29.14 -21.43
CA ASN A 302 -25.84 29.21 -22.01
C ASN A 302 -25.34 27.86 -22.56
N CYS A 303 -26.11 26.77 -22.42
CA CYS A 303 -25.78 25.47 -23.01
C CYS A 303 -26.09 25.48 -24.52
N THR A 304 -25.28 24.75 -25.29
CA THR A 304 -25.62 24.43 -26.68
C THR A 304 -26.40 23.11 -26.70
N ILE A 305 -27.71 23.18 -26.92
CA ILE A 305 -28.63 22.03 -26.83
C ILE A 305 -29.17 21.71 -28.23
N ALA A 306 -29.02 20.46 -28.66
CA ALA A 306 -29.44 20.02 -29.99
C ALA A 306 -30.97 19.93 -30.14
N ASP A 307 -31.66 19.43 -29.12
CA ASP A 307 -33.13 19.31 -29.09
C ASP A 307 -33.70 19.97 -27.83
N THR A 308 -34.03 21.25 -27.93
CA THR A 308 -34.58 22.05 -26.82
C THR A 308 -36.03 21.71 -26.49
N LEU A 309 -36.71 20.86 -27.28
CA LEU A 309 -38.07 20.37 -26.97
C LEU A 309 -38.01 19.18 -26.00
N VAL A 310 -36.99 18.33 -26.12
CA VAL A 310 -36.77 17.18 -25.26
C VAL A 310 -35.98 17.59 -24.00
N ASP A 311 -34.84 18.25 -24.21
CA ASP A 311 -33.89 18.62 -23.18
C ASP A 311 -34.18 20.02 -22.65
N THR A 312 -35.31 20.14 -21.93
CA THR A 312 -35.81 21.42 -21.41
C THR A 312 -35.20 21.80 -20.06
N PHE A 313 -35.27 23.09 -19.71
CA PHE A 313 -34.88 23.58 -18.37
C PHE A 313 -35.54 22.80 -17.22
N GLU A 314 -36.81 22.40 -17.37
CA GLU A 314 -37.53 21.65 -16.34
C GLU A 314 -36.89 20.28 -16.05
N GLN A 315 -36.17 19.70 -17.02
CA GLN A 315 -35.37 18.49 -16.81
C GLN A 315 -34.23 18.72 -15.82
N LEU A 316 -33.52 19.87 -15.89
CA LEU A 316 -32.48 20.21 -14.93
C LEU A 316 -33.07 20.59 -13.59
N LYS A 317 -34.07 21.48 -13.60
CA LYS A 317 -34.71 22.03 -12.40
C LYS A 317 -35.24 20.95 -11.46
N ARG A 318 -35.85 19.88 -11.98
CA ARG A 318 -36.37 18.78 -11.14
C ARG A 318 -35.29 17.87 -10.53
N ARG A 319 -34.05 17.96 -11.01
CA ARG A 319 -32.91 17.13 -10.57
C ARG A 319 -32.06 17.81 -9.49
N VAL A 320 -32.21 19.13 -9.31
CA VAL A 320 -31.29 19.93 -8.49
C VAL A 320 -32.01 20.73 -7.41
N VAL A 321 -31.40 20.80 -6.22
CA VAL A 321 -31.75 21.71 -5.14
C VAL A 321 -30.89 22.96 -5.30
N SER A 322 -31.50 24.05 -5.73
CA SER A 322 -30.76 25.27 -6.10
C SER A 322 -30.59 26.19 -4.90
N VAL A 323 -29.35 26.57 -4.60
CA VAL A 323 -29.02 27.43 -3.47
C VAL A 323 -28.13 28.58 -3.94
N LYS A 324 -28.63 29.82 -3.81
CA LYS A 324 -27.83 31.01 -4.07
C LYS A 324 -26.94 31.28 -2.86
N VAL A 325 -25.64 31.33 -3.06
CA VAL A 325 -24.64 31.65 -2.05
C VAL A 325 -24.19 33.10 -2.23
N THR A 326 -24.27 33.88 -1.17
CA THR A 326 -23.81 35.26 -1.05
C THR A 326 -23.00 35.40 0.22
N GLU A 327 -22.20 36.45 0.36
CA GLU A 327 -21.41 36.70 1.57
C GLU A 327 -22.28 36.71 2.84
N ASP A 328 -23.48 37.28 2.76
CA ASP A 328 -24.42 37.38 3.89
C ASP A 328 -25.05 36.06 4.34
N ASN A 329 -25.05 35.02 3.50
CA ASN A 329 -25.79 33.78 3.79
C ASN A 329 -24.92 32.53 3.90
N VAL A 330 -23.60 32.63 3.73
CA VAL A 330 -22.68 31.49 3.73
C VAL A 330 -22.86 30.61 4.96
N ASP A 331 -22.91 31.19 6.16
CA ASP A 331 -23.03 30.43 7.41
C ASP A 331 -24.40 29.73 7.54
N LYS A 332 -25.46 30.38 7.06
CA LYS A 332 -26.80 29.78 7.02
C LYS A 332 -26.82 28.58 6.08
N VAL A 333 -26.31 28.74 4.85
CA VAL A 333 -26.21 27.66 3.87
C VAL A 333 -25.35 26.52 4.42
N LYS A 334 -24.26 26.83 5.13
CA LYS A 334 -23.43 25.82 5.81
C LYS A 334 -24.25 24.95 6.77
N GLY A 335 -25.04 25.58 7.63
CA GLY A 335 -25.91 24.89 8.58
C GLY A 335 -26.96 24.01 7.89
N GLU A 336 -27.58 24.52 6.83
CA GLU A 336 -28.57 23.77 6.04
C GLU A 336 -27.96 22.54 5.36
N LEU A 337 -26.79 22.68 4.72
CA LEU A 337 -26.11 21.55 4.07
C LEU A 337 -25.71 20.46 5.08
N ILE A 338 -25.19 20.86 6.25
CA ILE A 338 -24.87 19.90 7.33
C ILE A 338 -26.12 19.14 7.77
N PHE A 339 -27.22 19.86 8.00
CA PHE A 339 -28.48 19.25 8.41
C PHE A 339 -29.00 18.24 7.39
N GLU A 340 -28.98 18.58 6.09
CA GLU A 340 -29.44 17.69 5.01
C GLU A 340 -28.58 16.42 4.90
N ILE A 341 -27.25 16.55 5.03
CA ILE A 341 -26.34 15.39 5.05
C ILE A 341 -26.67 14.47 6.22
N GLU A 342 -26.77 15.03 7.43
CA GLU A 342 -27.10 14.25 8.63
C GLU A 342 -28.48 13.59 8.55
N LEU A 343 -29.45 14.26 7.93
CA LEU A 343 -30.79 13.72 7.71
C LEU A 343 -30.75 12.52 6.76
N GLN A 344 -30.06 12.64 5.62
CA GLN A 344 -29.92 11.55 4.66
C GLN A 344 -29.22 10.33 5.29
N ASP A 345 -28.17 10.55 6.09
CA ASP A 345 -27.49 9.47 6.80
C ASP A 345 -28.40 8.73 7.77
N LYS A 346 -29.26 9.47 8.49
CA LYS A 346 -30.27 8.86 9.39
C LYS A 346 -31.29 8.04 8.60
N ILE A 347 -31.75 8.54 7.45
CA ILE A 347 -32.69 7.82 6.58
C ILE A 347 -32.07 6.50 6.09
N VAL A 348 -30.85 6.55 5.56
CA VAL A 348 -30.12 5.36 5.08
C VAL A 348 -29.88 4.38 6.22
N SER A 349 -29.46 4.86 7.40
CA SER A 349 -29.20 4.01 8.57
C SER A 349 -30.47 3.29 9.05
N ALA A 350 -31.60 4.00 9.12
CA ALA A 350 -32.89 3.42 9.50
C ALA A 350 -33.35 2.34 8.50
N GLN A 351 -33.12 2.55 7.21
CA GLN A 351 -33.45 1.57 6.18
C GLN A 351 -32.59 0.30 6.32
N ILE A 352 -31.29 0.44 6.58
CA ILE A 352 -30.38 -0.70 6.81
C ILE A 352 -30.87 -1.52 8.01
N GLN A 353 -31.24 -0.86 9.11
CA GLN A 353 -31.74 -1.54 10.31
C GLN A 353 -33.03 -2.32 10.01
N LYS A 354 -34.00 -1.68 9.33
CA LYS A 354 -35.26 -2.31 8.94
C LYS A 354 -35.06 -3.54 8.04
N ASN A 355 -34.09 -3.48 7.12
CA ASN A 355 -33.76 -4.60 6.25
C ASN A 355 -33.12 -5.78 7.02
N LYS A 356 -32.26 -5.50 8.02
CA LYS A 356 -31.68 -6.53 8.89
C LYS A 356 -32.73 -7.25 9.73
N GLU A 357 -33.67 -6.50 10.31
CA GLU A 357 -34.77 -7.06 11.11
C GLU A 357 -35.69 -7.97 10.27
N LYS A 358 -36.03 -7.55 9.05
CA LYS A 358 -36.80 -8.37 8.10
C LYS A 358 -36.08 -9.68 7.74
N ASN A 359 -34.79 -9.63 7.45
CA ASN A 359 -34.02 -10.83 7.10
C ASN A 359 -33.88 -11.79 8.28
N LYS A 360 -33.81 -11.26 9.52
CA LYS A 360 -33.76 -12.09 10.74
C LYS A 360 -35.07 -12.85 10.95
N HIS A 361 -36.22 -12.17 10.83
CA HIS A 361 -37.53 -12.83 10.86
C HIS A 361 -37.69 -13.85 9.71
N GLN A 362 -37.18 -13.51 8.51
CA GLN A 362 -36.94 -14.39 7.35
C GLN A 362 -36.38 -15.77 7.72
N LEU A 363 -35.32 -15.77 8.52
CA LEU A 363 -34.56 -16.96 8.89
C LEU A 363 -35.18 -17.71 10.07
N GLU A 364 -35.88 -17.00 10.97
CA GLU A 364 -36.59 -17.60 12.11
C GLU A 364 -37.92 -18.27 11.71
N GLU A 365 -38.58 -17.83 10.64
CA GLU A 365 -39.80 -18.48 10.12
C GLU A 365 -39.51 -19.71 9.24
N ASN A 366 -38.29 -19.83 8.72
CA ASN A 366 -37.86 -20.94 7.85
C ASN A 366 -37.00 -22.00 8.57
N ALA A 367 -36.75 -21.84 9.87
CA ALA A 367 -36.07 -22.78 10.75
C ALA A 367 -37.08 -23.46 11.67
#